data_AF-A0A3N5IUS0-F1
#
_entry.id   AF-A0A3N5IUS0-F1
#
_cell.length_a   1.000
_cell.length_b   1.000
_cell.length_c   1.000
_cell.angle_alpha   90.00
_cell.angle_beta   90.00
_cell.angle_gamma   90.00
#
_symmetry.space_group_name_H-M   'P 1'
#
loop_
_entity.id
_entity.type
_entity.pdbx_description
1 polymer ?
#
loop_
_entity_poly.entity_id
_entity_poly.type
_entity_poly.pdbx_seq_one_letter_code
_entity_poly.pdbx_strand_id
1 'polypeptide(L)'
;MTEDYFNFTDKLFAPQDIDKKAEALKGIRVLDLSHMIFGPTAAKTLAQYGAEVIKVEVPYQGDYWRGGTYWGKYWKHSNPLWHFINPGKYFVGI
;
A
#
# COMPACT_ATOMS: atom_id res chain seq x y z
N MET A 1 38.15 2.24 -14.03
CA MET A 1 38.06 0.93 -13.36
C MET A 1 36.65 0.88 -12.79
N THR A 2 35.80 0.03 -13.34
CA THR A 2 34.44 -0.20 -12.83
C THR A 2 34.53 -0.71 -11.39
N GLU A 3 33.67 -0.22 -10.51
CA GLU A 3 33.54 -0.72 -9.15
C GLU A 3 33.32 -2.25 -9.17
N ASP A 4 33.98 -2.96 -8.25
CA ASP A 4 33.78 -4.41 -8.09
C ASP A 4 32.33 -4.70 -7.66
N TYR A 5 31.75 -5.78 -8.21
CA TYR A 5 30.34 -6.13 -8.00
C TYR A 5 30.00 -6.28 -6.51
N PHE A 6 30.87 -6.94 -5.73
CA PHE A 6 30.61 -7.18 -4.31
C PHE A 6 30.67 -5.87 -3.51
N ASN A 7 31.65 -5.02 -3.80
CA ASN A 7 31.73 -3.69 -3.19
C ASN A 7 30.50 -2.81 -3.50
N PHE A 8 29.98 -2.88 -4.73
CA PHE A 8 28.74 -2.19 -5.10
C PHE A 8 27.54 -2.74 -4.32
N THR A 9 27.38 -4.06 -4.26
CA THR A 9 26.24 -4.67 -3.56
C THR A 9 26.29 -4.42 -2.05
N ASP A 10 27.46 -4.45 -1.43
CA ASP A 10 27.61 -4.19 0.00
C ASP A 10 27.18 -2.77 0.37
N LYS A 11 27.55 -1.78 -0.46
CA LYS A 11 27.07 -0.40 -0.31
C LYS A 11 25.58 -0.29 -0.61
N LEU A 12 25.10 -0.96 -1.65
CA LEU A 12 23.69 -0.91 -2.05
C LEU A 12 22.78 -1.53 -0.99
N PHE A 13 23.21 -2.58 -0.29
CA PHE A 13 22.39 -3.30 0.70
C PHE A 13 22.81 -3.07 2.15
N ALA A 14 23.71 -2.11 2.40
CA ALA A 14 24.15 -1.69 3.72
C ALA A 14 22.97 -1.41 4.69
N PRO A 15 22.76 -2.25 5.72
CA PRO A 15 21.64 -2.09 6.65
C PRO A 15 21.69 -0.77 7.44
N GLN A 16 22.89 -0.27 7.73
CA GLN A 16 23.12 1.00 8.43
C GLN A 16 22.63 2.24 7.68
N ASP A 17 22.33 2.12 6.38
CA ASP A 17 21.90 3.24 5.54
C ASP A 17 20.41 3.16 5.15
N ILE A 18 19.65 2.20 5.69
CA ILE A 18 18.22 2.02 5.37
C ILE A 18 17.44 3.31 5.62
N ASP A 19 17.61 3.94 6.79
CA ASP A 19 16.87 5.15 7.17
C ASP A 19 17.29 6.40 6.38
N LYS A 20 18.45 6.35 5.69
CA LYS A 20 18.95 7.47 4.87
C LYS A 20 18.40 7.43 3.44
N LYS A 21 17.86 6.29 3.01
CA LYS A 21 17.32 6.14 1.65
C LYS A 21 15.91 6.72 1.60
N ALA A 22 15.68 7.58 0.63
CA ALA A 22 14.33 8.04 0.35
C ALA A 22 13.45 6.86 -0.07
N GLU A 23 12.19 6.88 0.35
CA GLU A 23 11.20 5.92 -0.14
C GLU A 23 11.04 6.11 -1.66
N ALA A 24 10.96 4.99 -2.40
CA ALA A 24 11.05 4.99 -3.86
C ALA A 24 9.97 5.82 -4.56
N LEU A 25 8.80 5.98 -3.94
CA LEU A 25 7.65 6.71 -4.47
C LEU A 25 7.28 7.93 -3.63
N LYS A 26 8.20 8.42 -2.78
CA LYS A 26 7.96 9.62 -1.98
C LYS A 26 7.58 10.81 -2.88
N GLY A 27 6.48 11.49 -2.51
CA GLY A 27 5.96 12.65 -3.25
C GLY A 27 5.04 12.30 -4.42
N ILE A 28 4.85 11.01 -4.74
CA ILE A 28 3.84 10.57 -5.70
C ILE A 28 2.51 10.39 -4.96
N ARG A 29 1.43 10.95 -5.55
CA ARG A 29 0.06 10.77 -5.07
C ARG A 29 -0.71 9.87 -6.01
N VAL A 30 -1.40 8.88 -5.44
CA VAL A 30 -2.15 7.87 -6.20
C VAL A 30 -3.61 7.88 -5.76
N LEU A 31 -4.50 7.92 -6.74
CA LEU A 31 -5.93 7.73 -6.53
C LEU A 31 -6.28 6.24 -6.75
N ASP A 32 -6.64 5.55 -5.68
CA ASP A 32 -7.08 4.15 -5.74
C ASP A 32 -8.61 4.09 -5.87
N LEU A 33 -9.06 3.93 -7.12
CA LEU A 33 -10.47 3.71 -7.50
C LEU A 33 -10.83 2.23 -7.63
N SER A 34 -9.91 1.34 -7.24
CA SER A 34 -10.10 -0.08 -7.44
C SER A 34 -10.93 -0.72 -6.33
N HIS A 35 -11.48 -1.88 -6.64
CA HIS A 35 -12.30 -2.68 -5.73
C HIS A 35 -11.77 -4.11 -5.65
N MET A 36 -12.34 -4.90 -4.74
CA MET A 36 -12.02 -6.32 -4.58
C MET A 36 -10.61 -6.52 -4.00
N ILE A 37 -9.74 -7.25 -4.69
CA ILE A 37 -8.48 -7.76 -4.12
C ILE A 37 -7.27 -7.18 -4.86
N PHE A 38 -7.18 -7.39 -6.16
CA PHE A 38 -5.94 -7.15 -6.91
C PHE A 38 -5.57 -5.68 -7.03
N GLY A 39 -6.53 -4.82 -7.38
CA GLY A 39 -6.30 -3.38 -7.45
C GLY A 39 -5.88 -2.78 -6.11
N PRO A 40 -6.61 -3.05 -5.01
CA PRO A 40 -6.21 -2.55 -3.71
C PRO A 40 -4.85 -3.09 -3.26
N THR A 41 -4.51 -4.32 -3.64
CA THR A 41 -3.19 -4.91 -3.38
C THR A 41 -2.07 -4.18 -4.13
N ALA A 42 -2.27 -3.85 -5.41
CA ALA A 42 -1.29 -3.06 -6.16
C ALA A 42 -1.10 -1.67 -5.53
N ALA A 43 -2.20 -0.98 -5.20
CA ALA A 43 -2.16 0.32 -4.55
C ALA A 43 -1.50 0.26 -3.15
N LYS A 44 -1.69 -0.83 -2.40
CA LYS A 44 -0.97 -1.06 -1.14
C LYS A 44 0.54 -1.12 -1.35
N THR A 45 1.02 -1.82 -2.38
CA THR A 45 2.46 -1.87 -2.69
C THR A 45 3.02 -0.47 -2.95
N LEU A 46 2.27 0.38 -3.66
CA LEU A 46 2.67 1.77 -3.89
C LEU A 46 2.78 2.56 -2.57
N ALA A 47 1.81 2.40 -1.67
CA ALA A 47 1.87 3.02 -0.34
C ALA A 47 3.08 2.53 0.47
N GLN A 48 3.39 1.24 0.41
CA GLN A 48 4.56 0.66 1.10
C GLN A 48 5.90 1.17 0.55
N TYR A 49 5.91 1.71 -0.67
CA TYR A 49 7.07 2.39 -1.26
C TYR A 49 7.04 3.91 -1.07
N GLY A 50 6.17 4.44 -0.22
CA GLY A 50 6.14 5.86 0.18
C GLY A 50 5.20 6.75 -0.62
N ALA A 51 4.36 6.18 -1.50
CA ALA A 51 3.35 6.95 -2.20
C ALA A 51 2.21 7.37 -1.24
N GLU A 52 1.67 8.57 -1.45
CA GLU A 52 0.44 9.00 -0.79
C GLU A 52 -0.77 8.40 -1.53
N VAL A 53 -1.34 7.32 -0.99
CA VAL A 53 -2.45 6.62 -1.62
C VAL A 53 -3.78 7.00 -0.99
N ILE A 54 -4.69 7.52 -1.81
CA ILE A 54 -6.04 7.91 -1.42
C ILE A 54 -7.01 6.91 -2.04
N LYS A 55 -7.63 6.09 -1.19
CA LYS A 55 -8.68 5.16 -1.59
C LYS A 55 -10.02 5.87 -1.59
N VAL A 56 -10.63 5.91 -2.77
CA VAL A 56 -11.97 6.46 -2.97
C VAL A 56 -12.95 5.32 -2.94
N GLU A 57 -14.00 5.45 -2.14
CA GLU A 57 -15.04 4.44 -2.07
C GLU A 57 -16.43 5.04 -2.19
N VAL A 58 -17.38 4.21 -2.62
CA VAL A 58 -18.78 4.59 -2.75
C VAL A 58 -19.35 4.89 -1.35
N PRO A 59 -20.07 6.02 -1.14
CA PRO A 59 -20.71 6.35 0.12
C PRO A 59 -21.65 5.23 0.59
N TYR A 60 -21.66 4.97 1.89
CA TYR A 60 -22.48 3.94 2.56
C TYR A 60 -22.18 2.47 2.18
N GLN A 61 -21.63 2.21 0.99
CA GLN A 61 -21.31 0.87 0.50
C GLN A 61 -19.85 0.51 0.70
N GLY A 62 -18.95 1.44 0.40
CA GLY A 62 -17.51 1.23 0.44
C GLY A 62 -16.99 0.35 -0.71
N ASP A 63 -15.82 -0.23 -0.52
CA ASP A 63 -15.30 -1.30 -1.37
C ASP A 63 -16.16 -2.58 -1.23
N TYR A 64 -16.53 -3.22 -2.35
CA TYR A 64 -17.27 -4.49 -2.36
C TYR A 64 -16.59 -5.60 -1.56
N TRP A 65 -15.26 -5.55 -1.41
CA TRP A 65 -14.54 -6.51 -0.61
C TRP A 65 -14.81 -6.38 0.88
N ARG A 66 -15.37 -5.26 1.39
CA ARG A 66 -15.68 -5.09 2.83
C ARG A 66 -16.58 -6.22 3.38
N GLY A 67 -17.49 -6.75 2.56
CA GLY A 67 -18.39 -7.86 2.92
C GLY A 67 -17.90 -9.26 2.53
N GLY A 68 -16.67 -9.41 2.00
CA GLY A 68 -16.17 -10.63 1.35
C GLY A 68 -15.98 -11.86 2.25
N THR A 69 -16.26 -11.79 3.55
CA THR A 69 -16.15 -12.94 4.47
C THR A 69 -17.46 -13.13 5.23
N TYR A 70 -18.04 -14.32 5.12
CA TYR A 70 -19.26 -14.69 5.83
C TYR A 70 -19.04 -14.57 7.34
N TRP A 71 -19.92 -13.80 8.01
CA TRP A 71 -19.88 -13.57 9.46
C TRP A 71 -18.61 -12.89 10.00
N GLY A 72 -17.69 -12.47 9.14
CA GLY A 72 -16.42 -11.84 9.50
C GLY A 72 -16.49 -10.32 9.46
N LYS A 73 -17.48 -9.69 10.11
CA LYS A 73 -17.52 -8.22 10.24
C LYS A 73 -16.61 -7.78 11.38
N TYR A 74 -15.67 -6.91 11.07
CA TYR A 74 -14.79 -6.21 12.00
C TYR A 74 -15.12 -4.71 12.00
N TRP A 75 -14.18 -3.87 12.47
CA TRP A 75 -14.30 -2.42 12.55
C TRP A 75 -14.87 -1.79 11.27
N LYS A 76 -15.79 -0.82 11.42
CA LYS A 76 -16.51 -0.15 10.31
C LYS A 76 -17.13 -1.11 9.27
N HIS A 77 -17.69 -2.23 9.73
CA HIS A 77 -18.38 -3.22 8.89
C HIS A 77 -17.50 -3.85 7.78
N SER A 78 -16.17 -3.73 7.85
CA SER A 78 -15.25 -4.42 6.94
C SER A 78 -14.74 -5.72 7.53
N ASN A 79 -14.36 -6.66 6.69
CA ASN A 79 -13.69 -7.86 7.15
C ASN A 79 -12.18 -7.69 7.33
N PRO A 80 -11.53 -8.59 8.10
CA PRO A 80 -10.08 -8.55 8.32
C PRO A 80 -9.22 -8.58 7.04
N LEU A 81 -9.64 -9.31 6.00
CA LEU A 81 -8.88 -9.40 4.74
C LEU A 81 -8.89 -8.06 3.99
N TRP A 82 -9.95 -7.27 4.12
CA TRP A 82 -9.99 -5.92 3.59
C TRP A 82 -8.94 -5.01 4.26
N HIS A 83 -8.72 -5.15 5.56
CA HIS A 83 -7.67 -4.40 6.25
C HIS A 83 -6.27 -4.80 5.79
N PHE A 84 -6.06 -6.09 5.51
CA PHE A 84 -4.77 -6.60 5.04
C PHE A 84 -4.32 -6.00 3.69
N ILE A 85 -5.27 -5.68 2.80
CA ILE A 85 -4.98 -5.14 1.46
C ILE A 85 -5.08 -3.61 1.39
N ASN A 86 -5.38 -2.92 2.50
CA ASN A 86 -5.46 -1.45 2.54
C ASN A 86 -4.62 -0.73 3.63
N PRO A 87 -3.52 -1.28 4.17
CA PRO A 87 -2.66 -0.50 5.07
C PRO A 87 -1.96 0.63 4.31
N GLY A 88 -1.67 1.73 5.02
CA GLY A 88 -0.95 2.88 4.45
C GLY A 88 -1.78 3.77 3.52
N LYS A 89 -3.11 3.58 3.49
CA LYS A 89 -4.02 4.38 2.65
C LYS A 89 -4.86 5.35 3.47
N TYR A 90 -5.13 6.51 2.89
CA TYR A 90 -6.20 7.40 3.34
C TYR A 90 -7.52 6.98 2.68
N PHE A 91 -8.65 7.20 3.36
CA PHE A 91 -9.96 6.78 2.86
C PHE A 91 -10.87 7.99 2.74
N VAL A 92 -11.52 8.14 1.59
CA VAL A 92 -12.54 9.15 1.34
C VAL A 92 -13.75 8.50 0.68
N GLY A 93 -14.95 8.86 1.13
CA GLY A 93 -16.20 8.50 0.46
C GLY A 93 -16.74 9.72 -0.28
N ILE A 94 -17.00 9.58 -1.59
CA ILE A 94 -17.61 10.64 -2.43
C ILE A 94 -18.71 10.09 -3.32
#